data_AF-A0A4U3AME3-F1
#
_entry.id   AF-A0A4U3AME3-F1
#
_cell.length_a   1.000
_cell.length_b   1.000
_cell.length_c   1.000
_cell.angle_alpha   90.00
_cell.angle_beta   90.00
_cell.angle_gamma   90.00
#
_symmetry.space_group_name_H-M   'P 1'
#
loop_
_entity.id
_entity.type
_entity.pdbx_description
1 polymer ?
#
loop_
_entity_poly.entity_id
_entity_poly.type
_entity_poly.pdbx_seq_one_letter_code
_entity_poly.pdbx_strand_id
1 'polypeptide(L)'
;MDLLIVLLSLGLLIFVAYRGFSVILFAPLCALLAVFLTEPANVLPFFSNVFMAKMVGFIKLYFPVFLLGAIFGKVVEITGIAEKIA
;
A
#
# COMPACT_ATOMS: atom_id res chain seq x y z
N MET A 1 -9.28 17.61 15.98
CA MET A 1 -8.21 16.67 16.38
C MET A 1 -7.91 15.69 15.26
N ASP A 2 -8.93 15.19 14.55
CA ASP A 2 -8.80 14.13 13.54
C ASP A 2 -7.89 14.53 12.35
N LEU A 3 -7.97 15.77 11.89
CA LEU A 3 -7.09 16.27 10.81
C LEU A 3 -5.60 16.15 11.16
N LEU A 4 -5.26 16.41 12.43
CA LEU A 4 -3.87 16.39 12.91
C LEU A 4 -3.36 14.95 12.99
N ILE A 5 -4.21 14.02 13.41
CA ILE A 5 -3.93 12.57 13.42
C ILE A 5 -3.76 12.02 12.01
N VAL A 6 -4.61 12.44 11.07
CA VAL A 6 -4.52 12.06 9.66
C VAL A 6 -3.22 12.58 9.04
N LEU A 7 -2.86 13.85 9.28
CA LEU A 7 -1.61 14.43 8.80
C LEU A 7 -0.39 13.70 9.37
N LEU A 8 -0.41 13.33 10.65
CA LEU A 8 0.66 12.57 11.29
C LEU A 8 0.80 11.18 10.67
N SER A 9 -0.31 10.45 10.49
CA SER A 9 -0.32 9.13 9.87
C SER A 9 0.17 9.19 8.40
N LEU A 10 -0.29 10.18 7.64
CA LEU A 10 0.15 10.40 6.27
C LEU A 10 1.64 10.76 6.20
N GLY A 11 2.12 11.63 7.09
CA GLY A 11 3.53 11.98 7.19
C GLY A 11 4.41 10.77 7.51
N LEU A 12 3.97 9.91 8.42
CA LEU A 12 4.66 8.66 8.77
C LEU A 12 4.72 7.73 7.55
N LEU A 13 3.61 7.57 6.84
CA LEU A 13 3.56 6.76 5.62
C LEU A 13 4.53 7.26 4.54
N ILE A 14 4.55 8.57 4.29
CA ILE A 14 5.46 9.19 3.32
C ILE A 14 6.92 8.96 3.73
N PHE A 15 7.24 9.18 5.01
CA PHE A 15 8.58 8.94 5.54
C PHE A 15 9.04 7.49 5.34
N VAL A 16 8.16 6.52 5.63
CA VAL A 16 8.45 5.09 5.45
C VAL A 16 8.58 4.72 3.96
N ALA A 17 7.74 5.31 3.10
CA ALA A 17 7.80 5.09 1.65
C ALA A 17 9.15 5.53 1.05
N TYR A 18 9.67 6.69 1.48
CA TYR A 18 10.99 7.17 1.04
C TYR A 18 12.14 6.30 1.52
N ARG A 19 11.96 5.56 2.62
CA ARG A 19 12.98 4.62 3.13
C ARG A 19 13.01 3.29 2.36
N GLY A 20 12.22 3.15 1.29
CA GLY A 20 12.23 1.99 0.40
C GLY A 20 11.40 0.81 0.89
N PHE A 21 10.58 1.00 1.93
CA PHE A 21 9.64 -0.01 2.37
C PHE A 21 8.44 -0.11 1.43
N SER A 22 7.82 -1.29 1.36
CA SER A 22 6.62 -1.50 0.53
C SER A 22 5.46 -0.64 1.03
N VAL A 23 5.08 0.37 0.24
CA VAL A 23 3.94 1.26 0.53
C VAL A 23 2.64 0.48 0.70
N ILE A 24 2.48 -0.62 -0.05
CA ILE A 24 1.30 -1.48 0.01
C ILE A 24 1.12 -2.09 1.41
N LEU A 25 2.22 -2.47 2.07
CA LEU A 25 2.18 -3.05 3.41
C LEU A 25 1.97 -1.98 4.49
N PHE A 26 2.61 -0.82 4.34
CA PHE A 26 2.57 0.23 5.35
C PHE A 26 1.32 1.12 5.28
N ALA A 27 0.65 1.20 4.13
CA ALA A 27 -0.63 1.87 3.97
C ALA A 27 -1.71 1.42 4.98
N PRO A 28 -2.04 0.13 5.10
CA PRO A 28 -3.02 -0.32 6.09
C PRO A 28 -2.52 -0.09 7.52
N LEU A 29 -1.23 -0.33 7.80
CA LEU A 29 -0.66 -0.10 9.13
C LEU A 29 -0.83 1.36 9.59
N CYS A 30 -0.47 2.32 8.74
CA CYS A 30 -0.60 3.75 9.08
C CYS A 30 -2.06 4.18 9.18
N ALA A 31 -2.92 3.70 8.27
CA ALA A 31 -4.35 3.99 8.30
C ALA A 31 -5.03 3.44 9.57
N LEU A 32 -4.71 2.20 9.96
CA LEU A 32 -5.23 1.58 11.18
C LEU A 32 -4.68 2.24 12.44
N LEU A 33 -3.44 2.71 12.44
CA LEU A 33 -2.91 3.55 13.52
C LEU A 33 -3.72 4.84 13.67
N ALA A 34 -4.08 5.50 12.57
CA ALA A 34 -4.92 6.70 12.63
C ALA A 34 -6.29 6.39 13.25
N VAL A 35 -6.94 5.30 12.81
CA VAL A 35 -8.24 4.87 13.35
C VAL A 35 -8.13 4.44 14.81
N PHE A 36 -7.04 3.79 15.20
CA PHE A 36 -6.80 3.41 16.59
C PHE A 36 -6.69 4.61 17.51
N LEU A 37 -6.06 5.70 17.04
CA LEU A 37 -5.91 6.94 17.79
C LEU A 37 -7.19 7.80 17.84
N THR A 38 -8.09 7.66 16.86
CA THR A 38 -9.38 8.38 16.87
C THR A 38 -10.47 7.56 17.55
N GLU A 39 -10.69 6.32 17.13
CA GLU A 39 -11.78 5.47 17.59
C GLU A 39 -11.41 3.97 17.53
N PRO A 40 -10.82 3.43 18.61
CA PRO A 40 -10.19 2.10 18.60
C PRO A 40 -11.17 0.94 18.38
N ALA A 41 -12.46 1.12 18.73
CA ALA A 41 -13.49 0.13 18.47
C ALA A 41 -13.74 -0.11 16.96
N ASN A 42 -13.43 0.88 16.11
CA ASN A 42 -13.73 0.85 14.69
C ASN A 42 -12.55 0.37 13.82
N VAL A 43 -11.42 -0.05 14.40
CA VAL A 43 -10.23 -0.49 13.65
C VAL A 43 -10.54 -1.68 12.73
N LEU A 44 -11.19 -2.72 13.24
CA LEU A 44 -11.57 -3.89 12.45
C LEU A 44 -12.63 -3.56 11.37
N PRO A 45 -13.73 -2.86 11.69
CA PRO A 45 -14.67 -2.39 10.68
C PRO A 45 -14.03 -1.56 9.57
N PHE A 46 -13.09 -0.66 9.91
CA PHE A 46 -12.44 0.20 8.94
C PHE A 46 -11.47 -0.58 8.04
N PHE A 47 -10.76 -1.55 8.60
CA PHE A 47 -9.91 -2.47 7.83
C PHE A 47 -10.74 -3.24 6.78
N SER A 48 -11.80 -3.91 7.20
CA SER A 48 -12.57 -4.81 6.34
C SER A 48 -13.52 -4.09 5.40
N ASN A 49 -14.25 -3.07 5.87
CA ASN A 49 -15.31 -2.44 5.08
C ASN A 49 -14.82 -1.26 4.24
N VAL A 50 -13.74 -0.57 4.66
CA VAL A 50 -13.24 0.62 3.96
C VAL A 50 -11.97 0.27 3.20
N PHE A 51 -10.90 -0.10 3.91
CA PHE A 51 -9.60 -0.34 3.29
C PHE A 51 -9.65 -1.52 2.30
N MET A 52 -10.10 -2.69 2.76
CA MET A 52 -10.15 -3.90 1.94
C MET A 52 -11.11 -3.75 0.75
N ALA A 53 -12.27 -3.14 0.94
CA ALA A 53 -13.22 -2.90 -0.16
C ALA A 53 -12.61 -2.02 -1.26
N LYS A 54 -11.92 -0.93 -0.88
CA LYS A 54 -11.22 -0.05 -1.84
C LYS A 54 -10.03 -0.76 -2.50
N MET A 55 -9.26 -1.53 -1.73
CA MET A 55 -8.12 -2.30 -2.22
C MET A 55 -8.55 -3.32 -3.28
N VAL A 56 -9.62 -4.09 -3.02
CA VAL A 56 -10.16 -5.06 -3.98
C VAL A 56 -10.68 -4.36 -5.23
N GLY A 57 -11.35 -3.22 -5.08
CA GLY A 57 -11.79 -2.39 -6.21
C GLY A 57 -10.61 -1.96 -7.11
N PHE A 58 -9.52 -1.50 -6.49
CA PHE A 58 -8.30 -1.12 -7.19
C PHE A 58 -7.64 -2.30 -7.91
N ILE A 59 -7.45 -3.42 -7.21
CA ILE A 59 -6.87 -4.64 -7.81
C ILE A 59 -7.73 -5.10 -8.99
N LYS A 60 -9.06 -5.12 -8.84
CA LYS A 60 -9.97 -5.53 -9.91
C LYS A 60 -9.82 -4.67 -11.18
N LEU A 61 -9.66 -3.36 -11.03
CA LEU A 61 -9.51 -2.44 -12.16
C LEU A 61 -8.14 -2.55 -12.85
N TYR A 62 -7.08 -2.71 -12.06
CA TYR A 62 -5.70 -2.70 -12.56
C TYR A 62 -5.09 -4.10 -12.71
N PHE A 63 -5.87 -5.17 -12.52
CA PHE A 63 -5.38 -6.54 -12.57
C PHE A 63 -4.61 -6.86 -13.87
N PRO A 64 -5.11 -6.54 -15.08
CA PRO A 64 -4.35 -6.77 -16.31
C PRO A 64 -3.00 -6.04 -16.33
N VAL A 65 -2.94 -4.82 -15.80
CA VAL A 65 -1.70 -4.04 -15.72
C VAL A 65 -0.70 -4.70 -14.76
N PHE A 66 -1.16 -5.15 -13.60
CA PHE A 66 -0.31 -5.87 -12.65
C PHE A 66 0.18 -7.20 -13.21
N LEU A 67 -0.69 -7.96 -13.88
CA LEU A 67 -0.34 -9.23 -14.50
C LEU A 67 0.72 -9.06 -15.58
N LEU A 68 0.50 -8.12 -16.51
CA LEU A 68 1.47 -7.81 -17.56
C LEU A 68 2.79 -7.29 -16.99
N GLY A 69 2.75 -6.43 -15.97
CA GLY A 69 3.94 -5.96 -15.27
C GLY A 69 4.73 -7.07 -14.59
N ALA A 70 4.05 -8.01 -13.94
CA ALA A 70 4.68 -9.18 -13.32
C ALA A 70 5.31 -10.12 -14.36
N ILE A 71 4.62 -10.38 -15.48
CA ILE A 71 5.16 -11.17 -16.59
C ILE A 71 6.40 -10.49 -17.18
N PHE A 72 6.32 -9.19 -17.47
CA PHE A 72 7.44 -8.42 -17.99
C PHE A 72 8.65 -8.47 -17.05
N GLY A 73 8.44 -8.24 -15.75
CA GLY A 73 9.49 -8.35 -14.74
C GLY A 73 10.15 -9.75 -14.75
N LYS A 74 9.35 -10.81 -14.86
CA LYS A 74 9.88 -12.18 -14.91
C LYS A 74 10.66 -12.47 -16.19
N VAL A 75 10.21 -11.96 -17.34
CA VAL A 75 10.94 -12.08 -18.62
C VAL A 75 12.28 -11.35 -18.53
N VAL A 76 12.33 -10.16 -17.94
CA VAL A 76 13.57 -9.38 -17.74
C VAL A 76 14.55 -10.11 -16.82
N GLU A 77 14.05 -10.75 -15.76
CA GLU A 77 14.85 -11.59 -14.86
C GLU A 77 15.44 -12.81 -15.59
N ILE A 78 14.61 -13.57 -16.32
CA ILE A 78 15.05 -14.80 -17.01
C ILE A 78 16.02 -14.51 -18.15
N THR A 79 15.87 -13.37 -18.84
CA THR A 79 16.73 -13.00 -19.97
C THR A 79 18.10 -12.45 -19.57
N GLY A 80 18.36 -12.23 -18.27
CA GLY A 80 19.62 -11.67 -17.77
C GLY A 80 19.85 -10.21 -18.19
N ILE A 81 18.84 -9.54 -18.75
CA ILE A 81 18.91 -8.12 -19.12
C ILE A 81 19.10 -7.26 -17.86
N ALA A 82 18.50 -7.65 -16.74
CA ALA A 82 18.68 -6.97 -15.46
C ALA A 82 20.15 -6.92 -15.00
N GLU A 83 20.88 -8.03 -15.12
CA GLU A 83 22.29 -8.13 -14.69
C GLU A 83 23.26 -7.37 -15.61
N LYS A 84 22.89 -7.15 -16.87
CA LYS A 84 23.74 -6.37 -17.81
C LYS A 84 23.57 -4.86 -17.67
N ILE A 85 22.47 -4.39 -17.07
CA ILE A 85 22.16 -2.97 -16.90
C ILE A 85 22.53 -2.48 -15.48
N ALA A 86 22.49 -3.36 -14.48
CA ALA A 86 22.95 -3.08 -13.12
C ALA A 86 24.47 -2.93 -13.05
#